data_AF-A0A7C6XST4-F1
#
_entry.id   AF-A0A7C6XST4-F1
#
_cell.length_a   1.000
_cell.length_b   1.000
_cell.length_c   1.000
_cell.angle_alpha   90.00
_cell.angle_beta   90.00
_cell.angle_gamma   90.00
#
_symmetry.space_group_name_H-M   'P 1'
#
loop_
_entity.id
_entity.type
_entity.pdbx_description
1 polymer ?
#
loop_
_entity_poly.entity_id
_entity_poly.type
_entity_poly.pdbx_seq_one_letter_code
_entity_poly.pdbx_strand_id
1 'polypeptide(L)'
;GKEFGVPIDGITGRVRELLDEVQAGLLQQATEYRDANTHRVDSYEEFKEVLNTNGGFLRVHWAGSREDEERIQEETRATLRCLPLDAPEGEGTCFFTGKKTDRIAIFARAY
;
A
#
# COMPACT_ATOMS: atom_id res chain seq x y z
N GLY A 1 -18.27 -15.72 -15.48
CA GLY A 1 -18.22 -14.48 -16.26
C GLY A 1 -19.63 -14.06 -16.63
N LYS A 2 -19.85 -12.78 -16.97
CA LYS A 2 -21.11 -12.33 -17.59
C LYS A 2 -21.02 -12.53 -19.10
N GLU A 3 -22.12 -12.97 -19.72
CA GLU A 3 -22.25 -13.11 -21.17
C GLU A 3 -23.16 -12.01 -21.72
N PHE A 4 -22.85 -11.52 -22.92
CA PHE A 4 -23.62 -10.49 -23.60
C PHE A 4 -23.81 -10.88 -25.06
N GLY A 5 -25.07 -10.90 -25.54
CA GLY A 5 -25.37 -11.04 -26.96
C GLY A 5 -25.16 -9.71 -27.67
N VAL A 6 -24.26 -9.68 -28.67
CA VAL A 6 -23.95 -8.47 -29.45
C VAL A 6 -24.06 -8.81 -30.94
N PRO A 7 -24.73 -7.98 -31.76
CA PRO A 7 -24.71 -8.13 -33.22
C PRO A 7 -23.29 -8.09 -33.78
N ILE A 8 -23.06 -8.74 -34.93
CA ILE A 8 -21.74 -8.71 -35.60
C ILE A 8 -21.37 -7.30 -36.07
N ASP A 9 -22.37 -6.51 -36.45
CA ASP A 9 -22.19 -5.10 -36.75
C ASP A 9 -21.96 -4.31 -35.46
N GLY A 10 -20.89 -3.51 -35.41
CA GLY A 10 -20.48 -2.77 -34.21
C GLY A 10 -19.72 -3.59 -33.15
N ILE A 11 -19.47 -4.89 -33.36
CA ILE A 11 -18.80 -5.76 -32.37
C ILE A 11 -17.43 -5.23 -31.92
N THR A 12 -16.63 -4.68 -32.83
CA THR A 12 -15.29 -4.16 -32.51
C THR A 12 -15.36 -2.97 -31.56
N GLY A 13 -16.35 -2.09 -31.73
CA GLY A 13 -16.59 -0.97 -30.81
C GLY A 13 -16.98 -1.47 -29.43
N ARG A 14 -17.96 -2.38 -29.38
CA ARG A 14 -18.43 -2.94 -28.10
C ARG A 14 -17.34 -3.70 -27.35
N VAL A 15 -16.49 -4.45 -28.05
CA VAL A 15 -15.36 -5.15 -27.41
C VAL A 15 -14.35 -4.17 -26.82
N ARG A 16 -14.04 -3.06 -27.50
CA ARG A 16 -13.12 -2.04 -26.96
C ARG A 16 -13.69 -1.39 -25.70
N GLU A 17 -14.93 -0.93 -25.76
CA GLU A 17 -15.63 -0.36 -24.60
C GLU A 17 -15.65 -1.33 -23.41
N LEU A 18 -15.95 -2.61 -23.67
CA LEU A 18 -15.96 -3.63 -22.62
C LEU A 18 -14.58 -3.84 -21.99
N LEU A 19 -13.51 -3.83 -22.79
CA LEU A 19 -12.15 -3.95 -22.28
C LEU A 19 -11.76 -2.74 -21.41
N ASP A 20 -12.14 -1.54 -21.84
CA ASP A 20 -11.91 -0.31 -21.06
C ASP A 20 -12.69 -0.34 -19.74
N GLU A 21 -13.98 -0.76 -19.77
CA GLU A 21 -14.81 -0.95 -18.58
C GLU A 21 -14.18 -1.97 -17.61
N VAL A 22 -13.71 -3.11 -18.13
CA VAL A 22 -13.06 -4.15 -17.31
C VAL A 22 -11.76 -3.65 -16.70
N GLN A 23 -10.92 -2.97 -17.48
CA GLN A 23 -9.65 -2.44 -17.00
C GLN A 23 -9.85 -1.36 -15.94
N ALA A 24 -10.81 -0.45 -16.14
CA ALA A 24 -11.17 0.57 -15.16
C ALA A 24 -11.72 -0.06 -13.88
N GLY A 25 -12.62 -1.04 -14.00
CA GLY A 25 -13.21 -1.74 -12.85
C GLY A 25 -12.16 -2.49 -12.02
N LEU A 26 -11.25 -3.22 -12.67
CA LEU A 26 -10.16 -3.93 -11.98
C LEU A 26 -9.19 -2.96 -11.30
N LEU A 27 -8.84 -1.85 -11.96
CA LEU A 27 -7.97 -0.84 -11.37
C LEU A 27 -8.61 -0.19 -10.15
N GLN A 28 -9.90 0.14 -10.22
CA GLN A 28 -10.65 0.69 -9.11
C GLN A 28 -10.64 -0.27 -7.92
N GLN A 29 -11.02 -1.53 -8.15
CA GLN A 29 -11.05 -2.56 -7.10
C GLN A 29 -9.67 -2.77 -6.47
N ALA A 30 -8.61 -2.81 -7.27
CA ALA A 30 -7.24 -2.95 -6.76
C ALA A 30 -6.80 -1.73 -5.95
N THR A 31 -7.20 -0.52 -6.38
CA THR A 31 -6.90 0.72 -5.67
C THR A 31 -7.61 0.76 -4.33
N GLU A 32 -8.92 0.49 -4.31
CA GLU A 32 -9.72 0.42 -3.09
C GLU A 32 -9.18 -0.63 -2.12
N TYR A 33 -8.81 -1.82 -2.62
CA TYR A 33 -8.21 -2.87 -1.79
C TYR A 33 -6.87 -2.43 -1.20
N ARG A 34 -5.97 -1.85 -2.02
CA ARG A 34 -4.68 -1.34 -1.54
C ARG A 34 -4.87 -0.29 -0.46
N ASP A 35 -5.75 0.68 -0.69
CA ASP A 35 -5.94 1.81 0.21
C ASP A 35 -6.60 1.35 1.53
N ALA A 36 -7.58 0.44 1.46
CA ALA A 36 -8.21 -0.16 2.64
C ALA A 36 -7.26 -1.05 3.47
N ASN A 37 -6.22 -1.61 2.84
CA ASN A 37 -5.19 -2.42 3.49
C ASN A 37 -3.87 -1.66 3.67
N THR A 38 -3.91 -0.32 3.60
CA THR A 38 -2.79 0.55 3.97
C THR A 38 -3.15 1.28 5.26
N HIS A 39 -2.41 0.99 6.32
CA HIS A 39 -2.65 1.51 7.66
C HIS A 39 -1.57 2.50 8.04
N ARG A 40 -1.97 3.69 8.49
CA ARG A 40 -1.05 4.64 9.13
C ARG A 40 -0.89 4.26 10.59
N VAL A 41 0.35 4.21 11.07
CA VAL A 41 0.68 3.96 12.47
C VAL A 41 1.77 4.92 12.93
N ASP A 42 1.72 5.35 14.20
CA ASP A 42 2.62 6.38 14.72
C ASP A 42 3.57 5.85 15.82
N SER A 43 3.44 4.59 16.23
CA SER A 43 4.31 3.93 17.23
C SER A 43 4.73 2.53 16.81
N TYR A 44 5.85 2.06 17.37
CA TYR A 44 6.36 0.71 17.10
C TYR A 44 5.49 -0.40 17.70
N GLU A 45 4.80 -0.12 18.80
CA GLU A 45 3.82 -1.04 19.40
C GLU A 45 2.62 -1.24 18.46
N GLU A 46 2.02 -0.15 18.00
CA GLU A 46 0.90 -0.16 17.05
C GLU A 46 1.31 -0.82 15.73
N PHE A 47 2.51 -0.53 15.24
CA PHE A 47 3.09 -1.18 14.07
C PHE A 47 3.07 -2.71 14.20
N LYS A 48 3.54 -3.25 15.33
CA LYS A 48 3.54 -4.70 15.58
C LYS A 48 2.14 -5.26 15.73
N GLU A 49 1.23 -4.53 16.35
CA GLU A 49 -0.16 -4.96 16.50
C GLU A 49 -0.83 -5.10 15.13
N VAL A 50 -0.87 -4.02 14.35
CA VAL A 50 -1.52 -3.99 13.04
C VAL A 50 -0.90 -5.00 12.08
N LEU A 51 0.44 -5.16 12.11
CA LEU A 51 1.12 -6.16 11.28
C LEU A 51 0.68 -7.60 11.56
N ASN A 52 0.29 -7.91 12.80
CA ASN A 52 -0.11 -9.25 13.21
C ASN A 52 -1.62 -9.49 13.10
N THR A 53 -2.45 -8.45 13.20
CA THR A 53 -3.91 -8.57 13.11
C THR A 53 -4.42 -8.39 11.68
N ASN A 54 -4.04 -7.29 11.03
CA ASN A 54 -4.58 -6.86 9.75
C ASN A 54 -3.60 -7.14 8.61
N GLY A 55 -2.30 -7.06 8.90
CA GLY A 55 -1.26 -7.14 7.87
C GLY A 55 -1.28 -5.91 6.96
N GLY A 56 -1.09 -6.13 5.65
CA GLY A 56 -1.11 -5.06 4.67
C GLY A 56 0.13 -4.16 4.69
N PHE A 57 -0.05 -2.94 4.18
CA PHE A 57 0.97 -1.90 4.17
C PHE A 57 0.88 -1.02 5.40
N LEU A 58 2.03 -0.73 6.00
CA LEU A 58 2.16 0.17 7.16
C LEU A 58 2.87 1.43 6.72
N ARG A 59 2.17 2.55 6.77
CA ARG A 59 2.67 3.89 6.40
C ARG A 59 3.06 4.65 7.66
N VAL A 60 4.33 5.03 7.73
CA VAL A 60 4.95 5.55 8.96
C VAL A 60 5.90 6.71 8.66
N HIS A 61 6.03 7.64 9.60
CA HIS A 61 7.17 8.56 9.61
C HIS A 61 8.46 7.80 9.89
N TRP A 62 9.51 8.04 9.10
CA TRP A 62 10.73 7.24 9.13
C TRP A 62 12.02 8.05 9.10
N ALA A 63 12.79 7.95 10.19
CA ALA A 63 14.11 8.56 10.35
C ALA A 63 15.18 7.53 10.74
N GLY A 64 14.90 6.24 10.51
CA GLY A 64 15.78 5.14 10.92
C GLY A 64 16.95 4.93 9.96
N SER A 65 17.99 4.27 10.48
CA SER A 65 19.13 3.83 9.70
C SER A 65 18.92 2.43 9.12
N ARG A 66 19.95 1.91 8.45
CA ARG A 66 19.96 0.52 7.97
C ARG A 66 19.89 -0.47 9.13
N GLU A 67 20.60 -0.19 10.23
CA GLU A 67 20.59 -1.03 11.42
C GLU A 67 19.19 -1.05 12.07
N ASP A 68 18.48 0.07 12.05
CA ASP A 68 17.10 0.13 12.52
C ASP A 68 16.17 -0.72 11.64
N GLU A 69 16.34 -0.66 10.32
CA GLU A 69 15.58 -1.50 9.38
C GLU A 69 15.86 -3.00 9.59
N GLU A 70 17.12 -3.38 9.75
CA GLU A 70 17.54 -4.77 10.01
C GLU A 70 16.91 -5.30 11.32
N ARG A 71 16.89 -4.48 12.39
CA ARG A 71 16.23 -4.84 13.65
C ARG A 71 14.71 -5.04 13.48
N ILE A 72 14.04 -4.14 12.76
CA ILE A 72 12.61 -4.28 12.49
C ILE A 72 12.34 -5.57 11.70
N GLN A 73 13.19 -5.90 10.73
CA GLN A 73 13.08 -7.13 9.95
C GLN A 73 13.27 -8.37 10.83
N GLU A 74 14.27 -8.39 11.71
CA GLU A 74 14.49 -9.51 12.63
C GLU A 74 13.31 -9.71 13.60
N GLU A 75 12.80 -8.61 14.17
CA GLU A 75 11.75 -8.65 15.18
C GLU A 75 10.36 -8.93 14.59
N THR A 76 10.08 -8.46 13.37
CA THR A 76 8.71 -8.44 12.83
C THR A 76 8.54 -9.14 11.48
N ARG A 77 9.66 -9.44 10.80
CA ARG A 77 9.73 -9.88 9.39
C ARG A 77 9.23 -8.85 8.38
N ALA A 78 8.86 -7.65 8.83
CA ALA A 78 8.53 -6.56 7.93
C ALA A 78 9.81 -5.89 7.42
N THR A 79 9.75 -5.39 6.19
CA THR A 79 10.88 -4.79 5.50
C THR A 79 10.39 -3.51 4.80
N LEU A 80 11.28 -2.54 4.64
CA LEU A 80 10.97 -1.27 3.97
C LEU A 80 10.72 -1.56 2.48
N ARG A 81 9.56 -1.15 1.98
CA ARG A 81 9.15 -1.35 0.58
C ARG A 81 9.60 -0.19 -0.30
N CYS A 82 9.31 1.02 0.17
CA CYS A 82 9.70 2.24 -0.51
C CYS A 82 9.61 3.44 0.44
N LEU A 83 10.25 4.53 0.00
CA LEU A 83 10.00 5.88 0.48
C LEU A 83 9.14 6.55 -0.61
N PRO A 84 7.83 6.77 -0.38
CA PRO A 84 6.97 7.43 -1.33
C PRO A 84 7.52 8.80 -1.71
N LEU A 85 7.46 9.15 -3.01
CA LEU A 85 7.85 10.47 -3.49
C LEU A 85 6.89 11.55 -2.97
N ASP A 86 5.62 11.17 -2.84
CA ASP A 86 4.55 12.02 -2.34
C ASP A 86 4.30 11.72 -0.86
N ALA A 87 4.60 12.71 -0.01
CA ALA A 87 4.43 12.66 1.45
C ALA A 87 3.60 13.87 1.93
N PRO A 88 2.28 13.90 1.65
CA PRO A 88 1.42 15.01 2.06
C PRO A 88 1.31 15.18 3.58
N GLU A 89 1.73 14.18 4.36
CA GLU A 89 1.67 14.19 5.83
C GLU A 89 2.60 15.21 6.50
N GLY A 90 3.62 15.70 5.78
CA GLY A 90 4.58 16.66 6.31
C GLY A 90 5.41 16.11 7.49
N GLU A 91 5.92 17.02 8.32
CA GLU A 91 6.76 16.66 9.47
C GLU A 91 5.98 15.88 10.55
N GLY A 92 6.62 14.85 11.07
CA GLY A 92 6.14 14.02 12.16
C GLY A 92 7.28 13.46 12.99
N THR A 93 6.99 12.40 13.73
CA THR A 93 7.94 11.73 14.61
C THR A 93 8.13 10.30 14.11
N CYS A 94 9.38 9.89 13.91
CA CYS A 94 9.71 8.54 13.50
C CYS A 94 9.12 7.52 14.48
N PHE A 95 8.32 6.58 13.97
CA PHE A 95 7.60 5.59 14.78
C PHE A 95 8.53 4.68 15.60
N PHE A 96 9.78 4.53 15.16
CA PHE A 96 10.78 3.67 15.78
C PHE A 96 11.81 4.44 16.63
N THR A 97 12.42 5.49 16.07
CA THR A 97 13.54 6.20 16.72
C THR A 97 13.12 7.41 17.56
N GLY A 98 11.87 7.88 17.43
CA GLY A 98 11.39 9.09 18.11
C GLY A 98 11.93 10.42 17.55
N LYS A 99 12.79 10.39 16.52
CA LYS A 99 13.35 11.60 15.89
C LYS A 99 12.31 12.30 15.00
N LYS A 100 12.41 13.62 14.86
CA LYS A 100 11.60 14.38 13.90
C LYS A 100 12.02 14.11 12.46
N THR A 101 11.04 14.01 11.56
CA THR A 101 11.27 13.80 10.12
C THR A 101 10.04 14.13 9.30
N ASP A 102 10.25 14.56 8.06
CA ASP A 102 9.26 14.71 7.00
C ASP A 102 9.17 13.48 6.07
N ARG A 103 10.04 12.49 6.27
CA ARG A 103 10.08 11.30 5.42
C ARG A 103 9.03 10.29 5.85
N ILE A 104 8.38 9.71 4.84
CA ILE A 104 7.45 8.60 5.00
C ILE A 104 8.06 7.33 4.43
N ALA A 105 7.83 6.21 5.09
CA ALA A 105 8.16 4.88 4.59
C ALA A 105 6.91 3.99 4.57
N ILE A 106 6.91 3.04 3.63
CA ILE A 106 5.96 1.93 3.61
C ILE A 106 6.69 0.66 4.04
N PHE A 107 6.17 -0.02 5.05
CA PHE A 107 6.63 -1.32 5.50
C PHE A 107 5.58 -2.40 5.21
N ALA A 108 6.05 -3.63 5.00
CA ALA A 108 5.19 -4.79 4.81
C ALA A 108 5.96 -6.08 5.09
N ARG A 109 5.24 -7.15 5.45
CA ARG A 109 5.77 -8.52 5.30
C ARG A 109 5.74 -8.90 3.82
N ALA A 110 6.89 -9.26 3.27
CA ALA A 110 6.98 -9.76 1.90
C ALA A 110 6.72 -11.27 1.85
N TYR A 111 6.33 -11.72 0.66
CA TYR A 111 6.13 -13.13 0.29
C TYR A 111 7.42 -13.94 0.36
#